data_AF-A0A396JF09-F1
#
_entry.id   AF-A0A396JF09-F1
#
_cell.length_a   1.000
_cell.length_b   1.000
_cell.length_c   1.000
_cell.angle_alpha   90.00
_cell.angle_beta   90.00
_cell.angle_gamma   90.00
#
_symmetry.space_group_name_H-M   'P 1'
#
loop_
_entity.id
_entity.type
_entity.pdbx_description
1 polymer ?
#
loop_
_entity_poly.entity_id
_entity_poly.type
_entity_poly.pdbx_seq_one_letter_code
_entity_poly.pdbx_strand_id
1 'polypeptide(L)'
;MAKHNVVFSFLVSLFLASLIPLVCDATKSGDESNKLHIVYMGSLPKEASYSPSSHHLSLLQHVVDGSDIENRLVQSYKRSFNGFAVVLNDQQREKLVGMKGVVSVFPSQEFHLQTTRSWDFLGLPQYHKVVGLPWTSSIIQKRSNY
;
A
#
# COMPACT_ATOMS: atom_id res chain seq x y z
N MET A 1 -57.69 -11.86 9.43
CA MET A 1 -56.87 -10.64 9.62
C MET A 1 -55.36 -10.85 9.36
N ALA A 2 -54.83 -12.07 9.24
CA ALA A 2 -53.39 -12.30 9.05
C ALA A 2 -52.84 -12.07 7.61
N LYS A 3 -53.71 -12.11 6.59
CA LYS A 3 -53.28 -12.05 5.17
C LYS A 3 -52.74 -10.67 4.75
N HIS A 4 -53.24 -9.60 5.35
CA HIS A 4 -52.81 -8.23 5.03
C HIS A 4 -51.41 -7.92 5.57
N ASN A 5 -51.01 -8.50 6.71
CA ASN A 5 -49.67 -8.32 7.27
C ASN A 5 -48.57 -8.94 6.40
N VAL A 6 -48.86 -10.06 5.74
CA VAL A 6 -47.90 -10.72 4.84
C VAL A 6 -47.66 -9.85 3.62
N VAL A 7 -48.74 -9.36 2.98
CA VAL A 7 -48.63 -8.48 1.81
C VAL A 7 -47.93 -7.17 2.16
N PHE A 8 -48.24 -6.57 3.31
CA PHE A 8 -47.55 -5.37 3.80
C PHE A 8 -46.05 -5.61 4.01
N SER A 9 -45.67 -6.75 4.59
CA SER A 9 -44.27 -7.14 4.77
C SER A 9 -43.52 -7.32 3.44
N PHE A 10 -44.16 -7.91 2.43
CA PHE A 10 -43.60 -8.03 1.08
C PHE A 10 -43.40 -6.65 0.42
N LEU A 11 -44.35 -5.73 0.57
CA LEU A 11 -44.24 -4.38 0.00
C LEU A 11 -43.13 -3.55 0.67
N VAL A 12 -42.97 -3.66 1.99
CA VAL A 12 -41.88 -3.00 2.72
C VAL A 12 -40.52 -3.58 2.32
N SER A 13 -40.42 -4.89 2.12
CA SER A 13 -39.19 -5.54 1.67
C SER A 13 -38.76 -5.10 0.26
N LEU A 14 -39.71 -4.96 -0.67
CA LEU A 14 -39.44 -4.45 -2.03
C LEU A 14 -39.01 -2.99 -2.02
N PHE A 15 -39.61 -2.16 -1.16
CA PHE A 15 -39.23 -0.76 -1.00
C PHE A 15 -37.81 -0.60 -0.43
N LEU A 16 -37.44 -1.43 0.55
CA LEU A 16 -36.09 -1.47 1.11
C LEU A 16 -35.05 -1.97 0.09
N ALA A 17 -35.41 -2.97 -0.73
CA ALA A 17 -34.53 -3.48 -1.79
C ALA A 17 -34.28 -2.44 -2.90
N SER A 18 -35.26 -1.57 -3.18
CA SER A 18 -35.13 -0.47 -4.14
C SER A 18 -34.25 0.70 -3.66
N LEU A 19 -33.96 0.80 -2.36
CA LEU A 19 -33.04 1.81 -1.81
C LEU A 19 -31.57 1.36 -1.87
N ILE A 20 -31.31 0.06 -2.08
CA ILE A 20 -29.96 -0.52 -2.13
C ILE A 20 -29.13 -0.01 -3.32
N PRO A 21 -29.68 0.25 -4.53
CA PRO A 21 -28.89 0.81 -5.63
C PRO A 21 -28.46 2.27 -5.41
N LEU A 22 -29.00 2.98 -4.42
CA LEU A 22 -28.67 4.40 -4.17
C LEU A 22 -27.42 4.58 -3.28
N VAL A 23 -26.91 3.52 -2.65
CA VAL A 23 -25.76 3.60 -1.71
C VAL A 23 -24.43 3.18 -2.34
N CYS A 24 -24.43 2.72 -3.59
CA CYS A 24 -23.20 2.30 -4.28
C CYS A 24 -22.99 3.04 -5.59
N ASP A 25 -23.01 4.37 -5.56
CA ASP A 25 -22.36 5.17 -6.59
C ASP A 25 -21.59 6.33 -5.96
N ALA A 26 -20.59 5.98 -5.14
CA ALA A 26 -19.56 6.90 -4.72
C ALA A 26 -18.20 6.28 -5.10
N THR A 27 -17.43 7.03 -5.88
CA THR A 27 -16.05 6.78 -6.36
C THR A 27 -15.85 6.19 -7.77
N LYS A 28 -16.55 6.74 -8.78
CA LYS A 28 -15.91 6.92 -10.11
C LYS A 28 -16.12 8.34 -10.66
N SER A 29 -15.89 9.36 -9.84
CA SER A 29 -15.45 10.65 -10.40
C SER A 29 -13.95 10.56 -10.64
N GLY A 30 -13.58 9.93 -11.75
CA GLY A 30 -12.26 10.13 -12.34
C GLY A 30 -12.18 11.56 -12.85
N ASP A 31 -12.00 12.51 -11.93
CA ASP A 31 -11.32 13.75 -12.24
C ASP A 31 -9.91 13.36 -12.69
N GLU A 32 -9.43 13.92 -13.80
CA GLU A 32 -8.29 13.41 -14.55
C GLU A 32 -7.14 12.91 -13.65
N SER A 33 -6.82 11.62 -13.81
CA SER A 33 -6.51 10.72 -12.70
C SER A 33 -5.34 11.12 -11.80
N ASN A 34 -5.64 11.77 -10.68
CA ASN A 34 -4.67 11.96 -9.59
C ASN A 34 -4.19 10.59 -9.09
N LYS A 35 -2.91 10.27 -9.31
CA LYS A 35 -2.29 8.99 -8.96
C LYS A 35 -1.04 9.22 -8.11
N LEU A 36 -0.77 8.27 -7.21
CA LEU A 36 0.46 8.28 -6.42
C LEU A 36 1.66 7.96 -7.31
N HIS A 37 2.63 8.86 -7.31
CA HIS A 37 3.89 8.72 -8.03
C HIS A 37 5.07 8.84 -7.07
N ILE A 38 6.18 8.22 -7.44
CA ILE A 38 7.47 8.35 -6.79
C ILE A 38 8.35 9.21 -7.69
N VAL A 39 8.81 10.33 -7.14
CA VAL A 39 9.80 11.23 -7.74
C VAL A 39 11.17 10.83 -7.21
N TYR A 40 11.99 10.26 -8.09
CA TYR A 40 13.34 9.84 -7.77
C TYR A 40 14.34 10.92 -8.19
N MET A 41 15.20 11.33 -7.26
CA MET A 41 16.17 12.42 -7.42
C MET A 41 17.62 11.94 -7.27
N GLY A 42 17.86 10.62 -7.29
CA GLY A 42 19.20 10.04 -7.18
C GLY A 42 19.69 9.82 -5.75
N SER A 43 21.01 9.83 -5.58
CA SER A 43 21.66 9.71 -4.27
C SER A 43 21.48 10.97 -3.43
N LEU A 44 21.53 10.82 -2.11
CA LEU A 44 21.58 11.97 -1.22
C LEU A 44 22.86 12.79 -1.46
N PRO A 45 22.73 14.11 -1.67
CA PRO A 45 23.87 15.03 -1.68
C PRO A 45 24.67 14.94 -0.36
N LYS A 46 25.99 15.11 -0.43
CA LYS A 46 26.92 14.91 0.70
C LYS A 46 27.18 16.20 1.50
N GLU A 47 26.63 17.32 1.06
CA GLU A 47 26.81 18.63 1.63
C GLU A 47 26.11 18.71 2.99
N ALA A 48 26.82 19.17 4.02
CA ALA A 48 26.30 19.25 5.38
C ALA A 48 25.10 20.20 5.54
N SER A 49 24.96 21.18 4.64
CA SER A 49 23.82 22.11 4.60
C SER A 49 22.62 21.60 3.81
N TYR A 50 22.72 20.43 3.17
CA TYR A 50 21.63 19.89 2.38
C TYR A 50 20.50 19.39 3.26
N SER A 51 19.30 19.91 3.02
CA SER A 51 18.07 19.44 3.65
C SER A 51 17.18 18.78 2.58
N PRO A 52 17.04 17.44 2.59
CA PRO A 52 16.19 16.73 1.64
C PRO A 52 14.74 17.24 1.68
N SER A 53 14.20 17.44 2.88
CA SER A 53 12.82 17.88 3.06
C SER A 53 12.52 19.23 2.41
N SER A 54 13.43 20.21 2.57
CA SER A 54 13.20 21.53 1.96
C SER A 54 13.34 21.48 0.43
N HIS A 55 14.25 20.65 -0.09
CA HIS A 55 14.41 20.47 -1.52
C HIS A 55 13.23 19.74 -2.17
N HIS A 56 12.65 18.75 -1.49
CA HIS A 56 11.42 18.09 -1.96
C HIS A 56 10.24 19.06 -2.01
N LEU A 57 10.05 19.86 -0.94
CA LEU A 57 8.99 20.86 -0.88
C LEU A 57 9.17 21.94 -1.93
N SER A 58 10.39 22.42 -2.14
CA SER A 58 10.65 23.45 -3.15
C SER A 58 10.34 22.95 -4.55
N LEU A 59 10.70 21.71 -4.92
CA LEU A 59 10.32 21.12 -6.20
C LEU A 59 8.80 21.00 -6.34
N LEU A 60 8.11 20.55 -5.30
CA LEU A 60 6.67 20.35 -5.32
C LEU A 60 5.90 21.68 -5.48
N GLN A 61 6.37 22.75 -4.84
CA GLN A 61 5.82 24.11 -4.96
C GLN A 61 5.81 24.67 -6.40
N HIS A 62 6.67 24.18 -7.29
CA HIS A 62 6.67 24.63 -8.69
C HIS A 62 5.55 24.00 -9.53
N VAL A 63 4.90 22.96 -9.01
CA VAL A 63 3.99 22.09 -9.78
C VAL A 63 2.59 22.03 -9.17
N VAL A 64 2.50 22.18 -7.85
CA VAL A 64 1.26 22.13 -7.08
C VAL A 64 1.02 23.46 -6.38
N ASP A 65 -0.22 23.91 -6.39
CA ASP A 65 -0.64 25.13 -5.71
C ASP A 65 -0.42 25.02 -4.19
N GLY A 66 0.03 26.11 -3.56
CA GLY A 66 0.51 26.12 -2.17
C GLY A 66 -0.47 25.57 -1.13
N SER A 67 -1.79 25.72 -1.35
CA SER A 67 -2.83 25.21 -0.45
C SER A 67 -2.94 23.67 -0.44
N ASP A 68 -2.48 23.00 -1.49
CA ASP A 68 -2.67 21.56 -1.69
C ASP A 68 -1.42 20.74 -1.35
N ILE A 69 -0.28 21.37 -1.14
CA ILE A 69 1.02 20.70 -1.04
C ILE A 69 1.05 19.68 0.09
N GLU A 70 0.55 20.07 1.26
CA GLU A 70 0.49 19.21 2.45
C GLU A 70 -0.42 18.00 2.23
N ASN A 71 -1.47 18.14 1.43
CA ASN A 71 -2.41 17.07 1.12
C ASN A 71 -1.90 16.12 0.04
N ARG A 72 -0.99 16.59 -0.85
CA ARG A 72 -0.46 15.78 -1.96
C ARG A 72 0.85 15.07 -1.63
N LEU A 73 1.66 15.62 -0.73
CA LEU A 73 2.93 15.00 -0.33
C LEU A 73 2.68 13.85 0.65
N VAL A 74 2.90 12.62 0.19
CA VAL A 74 2.65 11.42 0.99
C VAL A 74 3.87 11.02 1.82
N GLN A 75 5.07 11.05 1.20
CA GLN A 75 6.28 10.60 1.87
C GLN A 75 7.52 11.31 1.33
N SER A 76 8.47 11.63 2.20
CA SER A 76 9.82 12.04 1.80
C SER A 76 10.84 10.94 2.09
N TYR A 77 11.59 10.54 1.08
CA TYR A 77 12.71 9.60 1.19
C TYR A 77 14.01 10.39 1.39
N LYS A 78 14.58 10.30 2.60
CA LYS A 78 15.71 11.13 3.05
C LYS A 78 16.90 10.35 3.59
N ARG A 79 16.91 9.03 3.41
CA ARG A 79 17.92 8.11 3.98
C ARG A 79 18.58 7.25 2.92
N SER A 80 17.81 6.39 2.27
CA SER A 80 18.33 5.42 1.29
C SER A 80 18.61 6.07 -0.07
N PHE A 81 17.80 7.05 -0.44
CA PHE A 81 17.94 7.84 -1.65
C PHE A 81 17.26 9.19 -1.46
N ASN A 82 17.45 10.09 -2.41
CA ASN A 82 16.82 11.40 -2.48
C ASN A 82 15.56 11.31 -3.34
N GLY A 83 14.41 11.71 -2.81
CA GLY A 83 13.14 11.63 -3.54
C GLY A 83 11.92 11.67 -2.63
N PHE A 84 10.74 11.67 -3.23
CA PHE A 84 9.48 11.76 -2.49
C PHE A 84 8.33 11.10 -3.24
N ALA A 85 7.30 10.68 -2.49
CA ALA A 85 6.05 10.15 -3.02
C ALA A 85 4.96 11.23 -2.93
N VAL A 86 4.25 11.44 -4.02
CA VAL A 86 3.29 12.53 -4.18
C VAL A 86 2.13 12.13 -5.09
N VAL A 87 0.93 12.62 -4.80
CA VAL A 87 -0.24 12.46 -5.66
C VAL A 87 -0.25 13.55 -6.72
N LEU A 88 -0.27 13.15 -8.00
CA LEU A 88 -0.16 14.05 -9.15
C LEU A 88 -1.14 13.65 -10.24
N ASN A 89 -1.63 14.63 -11.00
CA ASN A 89 -2.23 14.39 -12.31
C ASN A 89 -1.17 14.27 -13.41
N ASP A 90 -1.58 13.92 -14.62
CA ASP A 90 -0.66 13.66 -15.73
C ASP A 90 0.15 14.91 -16.14
N GLN A 91 -0.46 16.09 -16.13
CA GLN A 91 0.21 17.35 -16.45
C GLN A 91 1.29 17.72 -15.42
N GLN A 92 0.99 17.53 -14.13
CA GLN A 92 1.92 17.78 -13.03
C GLN A 92 3.09 16.80 -13.07
N ARG A 93 2.83 15.53 -13.36
CA ARG A 93 3.88 14.52 -13.57
C ARG A 93 4.84 14.96 -14.67
N GLU A 94 4.31 15.36 -15.82
CA GLU A 94 5.13 15.78 -16.97
C GLU A 94 6.01 17.00 -16.65
N LYS A 95 5.48 17.98 -15.90
CA LYS A 95 6.27 19.10 -15.39
C LYS A 95 7.45 18.63 -14.54
N LEU A 96 7.22 17.72 -13.58
CA LEU A 96 8.28 17.21 -12.70
C LEU A 96 9.37 16.44 -13.46
N VAL A 97 9.01 15.68 -14.49
CA VAL A 97 9.99 14.94 -15.32
C VAL A 97 11.01 15.89 -15.97
N GLY A 98 10.60 17.10 -16.34
CA GLY A 98 11.48 18.11 -16.93
C GLY A 98 12.31 18.92 -15.92
N MET A 99 12.11 18.74 -14.62
CA MET A 99 12.78 19.57 -13.60
C MET A 99 14.21 19.12 -13.34
N LYS A 100 15.12 20.09 -13.19
CA LYS A 100 16.50 19.82 -12.81
C LYS A 100 16.57 19.11 -11.46
N GLY A 101 17.33 18.01 -11.41
CA GLY A 101 17.50 17.21 -10.20
C GLY A 101 16.47 16.09 -10.03
N VAL A 102 15.44 16.03 -10.87
CA VAL A 102 14.57 14.87 -11.00
C VAL A 102 15.18 13.92 -12.02
N VAL A 103 15.36 12.66 -11.63
CA VAL A 103 15.93 11.60 -12.48
C VAL A 103 14.80 10.81 -13.16
N SER A 104 13.76 10.46 -12.41
CA SER A 104 12.60 9.75 -12.94
C SER A 104 11.35 9.96 -12.09
N VAL A 105 10.19 9.95 -12.73
CA VAL A 105 8.89 9.96 -12.06
C VAL A 105 8.08 8.76 -12.54
N PHE A 106 7.69 7.89 -11.63
CA PHE A 106 6.98 6.64 -11.95
C PHE A 106 5.84 6.37 -10.97
N PRO A 107 4.77 5.66 -11.37
CA PRO A 107 3.66 5.36 -10.48
C PRO A 107 4.11 4.49 -9.31
N SER A 108 3.60 4.76 -8.11
CA SER A 108 3.80 3.89 -6.96
C SER A 108 3.02 2.59 -7.17
N GLN A 109 3.69 1.46 -7.00
CA GLN A 109 3.08 0.14 -7.12
C GLN A 109 2.98 -0.48 -5.73
N GLU A 110 1.82 -1.08 -5.46
CA GLU A 110 1.64 -1.94 -4.30
C GLU A 110 2.15 -3.33 -4.65
N PHE A 111 3.19 -3.78 -3.95
CA PHE A 111 3.73 -5.12 -4.13
C PHE A 111 3.17 -6.04 -3.04
N HIS A 112 2.45 -7.09 -3.46
CA HIS A 112 2.06 -8.14 -2.54
C HIS A 112 3.27 -9.04 -2.28
N LEU A 113 3.83 -8.96 -1.08
CA LEU A 113 4.98 -9.75 -0.69
C LEU A 113 4.60 -11.24 -0.69
N GLN A 114 5.08 -11.97 -1.69
CA GLN A 114 5.12 -13.43 -1.62
C GLN A 114 6.16 -13.78 -0.55
N THR A 115 5.71 -14.15 0.65
CA THR A 115 6.61 -14.41 1.76
C THR A 115 7.44 -15.65 1.46
N THR A 116 8.74 -15.44 1.26
CA THR A 116 9.70 -16.52 1.01
C THR A 116 10.14 -17.24 2.28
N ARG A 117 9.50 -16.91 3.41
CA ARG A 117 9.83 -17.40 4.76
C ARG A 117 8.89 -18.51 5.25
N SER A 118 8.02 -19.05 4.41
CA SER A 118 7.38 -20.33 4.75
C SER A 118 8.39 -21.47 4.58
N TRP A 119 8.26 -22.50 5.42
CA TRP A 119 9.04 -23.74 5.29
C TRP A 119 8.89 -24.34 3.88
N ASP A 120 7.68 -24.26 3.32
CA ASP A 120 7.35 -24.70 1.97
C ASP A 120 8.09 -23.92 0.89
N PHE A 121 8.26 -22.60 1.06
CA PHE A 121 9.00 -21.78 0.10
C PHE A 121 10.50 -22.06 0.13
N LEU A 122 11.06 -22.34 1.32
CA LEU A 122 12.48 -22.67 1.47
C LEU A 122 12.82 -24.11 1.03
N GLY A 123 11.83 -24.88 0.59
CA GLY A 123 12.00 -26.31 0.27
C GLY A 123 12.43 -27.14 1.48
N LEU A 124 12.20 -26.62 2.69
CA LEU A 124 12.60 -27.28 3.91
C LEU A 124 11.49 -28.25 4.31
N PRO A 125 11.82 -29.50 4.67
CA PRO A 125 10.81 -30.45 5.09
C PRO A 125 10.09 -29.88 6.32
N GLN A 126 8.77 -29.75 6.24
CA GLN A 126 7.98 -29.55 7.44
C GLN A 126 8.28 -30.72 8.36
N TYR A 127 8.70 -30.42 9.59
CA TYR A 127 8.95 -31.44 10.61
C TYR A 127 7.59 -32.04 11.00
N HIS A 128 7.06 -32.91 10.16
CA HIS A 128 6.05 -33.87 10.56
C HIS A 128 6.70 -34.67 11.69
N LYS A 129 6.05 -34.70 12.86
CA LYS A 129 6.44 -35.57 13.96
C LYS A 129 6.75 -36.92 13.35
N VAL A 130 8.02 -37.31 13.40
CA VAL A 130 8.45 -38.62 12.97
C VAL A 130 7.71 -39.60 13.87
N VAL A 131 6.59 -40.12 13.37
CA VAL A 131 5.83 -41.16 14.05
C VAL A 131 6.72 -42.40 14.00
N GLY A 132 7.40 -42.66 15.12
CA GLY A 132 8.04 -43.94 15.42
C GLY A 132 9.26 -44.30 14.58
N LEU A 133 10.36 -43.54 14.69
CA LEU A 133 11.66 -44.15 14.43
C LEU A 133 12.07 -44.98 15.67
N PRO A 134 12.34 -46.30 15.53
CA PRO A 134 12.55 -47.21 16.66
C PRO A 134 13.71 -46.81 17.60
N TRP A 135 14.60 -45.94 17.14
CA TRP A 135 15.79 -45.51 17.87
C TRP A 135 15.58 -44.28 18.76
N THR A 136 14.45 -43.57 18.69
CA THR A 136 14.26 -42.34 19.50
C THR A 136 13.87 -42.61 20.95
N SER A 137 13.43 -43.82 21.28
CA SER A 137 13.10 -44.24 22.65
C SER A 137 14.35 -44.40 23.54
N SER A 138 15.51 -44.69 22.96
CA SER A 138 16.77 -44.88 23.73
C SER A 138 17.44 -43.57 24.15
N ILE A 139 17.16 -42.46 23.45
CA ILE A 139 17.76 -41.15 23.75
C ILE A 139 17.03 -40.45 24.91
N ILE A 140 15.72 -40.68 25.07
CA ILE A 140 14.93 -40.01 26.11
C ILE A 140 15.17 -40.63 27.50
N GLN A 141 15.39 -41.94 27.59
CA GLN A 141 15.65 -42.61 28.89
C GLN A 141 16.95 -42.16 29.56
N LYS A 142 17.96 -41.73 28.78
CA LYS A 142 19.27 -41.34 29.33
C LYS A 142 19.31 -39.91 29.90
N ARG A 143 18.27 -39.10 29.68
CA ARG A 143 18.21 -37.70 30.16
C ARG A 143 17.46 -37.51 31.48
N SER A 144 16.86 -38.57 32.04
CA SER A 144 16.13 -38.53 33.32
C SER A 144 16.97 -38.95 34.54
N ASN A 145 18.25 -39.24 34.37
CA ASN A 145 19.15 -39.63 35.47
C ASN A 145 20.36 -38.70 35.58
N TYR A 146 20.11 -37.39 35.56
CA TYR A 146 20.93 -36.35 36.19
C TYR A 146 20.03 -35.20 36.61
#